data_AF-A0A161TG76-F1
#
_entry.id   AF-A0A161TG76-F1
#
_cell.length_a   1.000
_cell.length_b   1.000
_cell.length_c   1.000
_cell.angle_alpha   90.00
_cell.angle_beta   90.00
_cell.angle_gamma   90.00
#
_symmetry.space_group_name_H-M   'P 1'
#
loop_
_entity.id
_entity.type
_entity.pdbx_description
1 polymer ?
#
loop_
_entity_poly.entity_id
_entity_poly.type
_entity_poly.pdbx_seq_one_letter_code
_entity_poly.pdbx_strand_id
1 'polypeptide(L)'
;MFEVVISTPALAVSHIMLEAYKKYILISLILHGKVAAMPKYTSQVVGRFIKPLSQSYHELANVYTTNNTEDLRLCVSKYSDTFMRDGNMGLTKQVVSSLYKKNI
;
A
#
# COMPACT_ATOMS: atom_id res chain seq x y z
N MET A 1 6.33 -9.93 11.40
CA MET A 1 7.32 -9.02 12.04
C MET A 1 6.96 -7.54 11.91
N PHE A 2 6.24 -7.08 10.88
CA PHE A 2 5.77 -5.68 10.78
C PHE A 2 4.59 -5.34 11.69
N GLU A 3 3.75 -6.33 12.04
CA GLU A 3 2.56 -6.14 12.89
C GLU A 3 2.88 -5.64 14.31
N VAL A 4 4.06 -5.97 14.82
CA VAL A 4 4.52 -5.53 16.16
C VAL A 4 4.81 -4.02 16.18
N VAL A 5 5.31 -3.46 15.08
CA VAL A 5 5.64 -2.04 14.97
C VAL A 5 4.38 -1.17 14.93
N ILE A 6 3.32 -1.65 14.28
CA ILE A 6 2.03 -0.93 14.16
C ILE A 6 1.19 -0.99 15.45
N SER A 7 1.52 -1.93 16.34
CA SER A 7 0.81 -2.16 17.61
C SER A 7 1.38 -1.35 18.77
N THR A 8 2.46 -0.60 18.55
CA THR A 8 3.05 0.24 19.60
C THR A 8 2.22 1.53 19.71
N PRO A 9 1.69 1.89 20.90
CA PRO A 9 0.91 3.12 21.06
C PRO A 9 1.83 4.34 20.87
N ALA A 10 1.91 4.83 19.65
CA ALA A 10 2.64 6.04 19.31
C ALA A 10 1.68 7.24 19.34
N LEU A 11 1.97 8.21 20.21
CA LEU A 11 1.30 9.50 20.31
C LEU A 11 1.58 10.42 19.10
N ALA A 12 2.57 10.09 18.27
CA ALA A 12 2.96 10.82 17.07
C ALA A 12 3.17 9.87 15.89
N VAL A 13 2.70 10.26 14.70
CA VAL A 13 3.01 9.54 13.45
C VAL A 13 4.49 9.75 13.13
N SER A 14 5.27 8.68 13.18
CA SER A 14 6.64 8.70 12.69
C SER A 14 6.67 8.44 11.19
N HIS A 15 7.70 8.96 10.50
CA HIS A 15 7.95 8.62 9.09
C HIS A 15 8.08 7.10 8.88
N ILE A 16 8.61 6.39 9.88
CA ILE A 16 8.75 4.92 9.88
C ILE A 16 7.36 4.25 9.82
N MET A 17 6.38 4.74 10.58
CA MET A 17 5.00 4.23 10.54
C MET A 17 4.35 4.43 9.17
N LEU A 18 4.54 5.61 8.56
CA LEU A 18 4.00 5.90 7.23
C LEU A 18 4.62 4.99 6.16
N GLU A 19 5.93 4.83 6.17
CA GLU A 19 6.64 3.94 5.26
C GLU A 19 6.24 2.47 5.44
N ALA A 20 6.10 2.01 6.68
CA ALA A 20 5.64 0.66 6.99
C ALA A 20 4.21 0.43 6.46
N TYR A 21 3.33 1.42 6.59
CA TYR A 21 1.96 1.33 6.09
C TYR A 21 1.89 1.24 4.56
N LYS A 22 2.67 2.05 3.84
CA LYS A 22 2.78 1.98 2.38
C LYS A 22 3.23 0.60 1.92
N LYS A 23 4.27 0.04 2.55
CA LYS A 23 4.78 -1.31 2.25
C LYS A 23 3.77 -2.41 2.62
N TYR A 24 3.05 -2.25 3.72
CA TYR A 24 1.98 -3.17 4.13
C TYR A 24 0.88 -3.32 3.07
N ILE A 25 0.44 -2.21 2.46
CA ILE A 25 -0.54 -2.24 1.36
C ILE A 25 -0.01 -3.06 0.19
N LEU A 26 1.22 -2.77 -0.27
CA LEU A 26 1.81 -3.47 -1.42
C LEU A 26 1.99 -4.97 -1.15
N ILE A 27 2.53 -5.33 0.01
CA ILE A 27 2.74 -6.73 0.38
C ILE A 27 1.40 -7.47 0.52
N SER A 28 0.37 -6.82 1.08
CA SER A 28 -0.97 -7.41 1.19
C SER A 28 -1.58 -7.70 -0.19
N LEU A 29 -1.40 -6.79 -1.15
CA LEU A 29 -1.83 -7.01 -2.54
C LEU A 29 -1.09 -8.19 -3.19
N ILE A 30 0.23 -8.31 -2.95
CA ILE A 30 1.03 -9.41 -3.50
C ILE A 30 0.62 -10.75 -2.89
N LEU A 31 0.49 -10.82 -1.56
CA LEU A 31 0.28 -12.09 -0.83
C LEU A 31 -1.18 -12.55 -0.83
N HIS A 32 -2.12 -11.63 -0.62
CA HIS A 32 -3.54 -11.94 -0.43
C HIS A 32 -4.42 -11.51 -1.60
N GLY A 33 -3.89 -10.70 -2.53
CA GLY A 33 -4.67 -10.14 -3.63
C GLY A 33 -5.72 -9.11 -3.20
N LYS A 34 -5.67 -8.65 -1.95
CA LYS A 34 -6.53 -7.61 -1.38
C LYS A 34 -5.80 -6.92 -0.23
N VAL A 35 -6.12 -5.67 0.02
CA VAL A 35 -5.64 -4.98 1.23
C VAL A 35 -6.48 -5.45 2.40
N ALA A 36 -5.84 -6.09 3.38
CA ALA A 36 -6.50 -6.44 4.63
C ALA A 36 -6.86 -5.15 5.38
N ALA A 37 -8.10 -5.10 5.91
CA ALA A 37 -8.55 -3.97 6.69
C ALA A 37 -7.67 -3.85 7.95
N MET A 38 -7.13 -2.65 8.19
CA MET A 38 -6.35 -2.42 9.40
C MET A 38 -7.19 -2.71 10.64
N PRO A 39 -6.58 -3.27 11.69
CA PRO A 39 -7.26 -3.46 12.96
C PRO A 39 -7.79 -2.13 13.49
N LYS A 40 -9.02 -2.10 14.01
CA LYS A 40 -9.70 -0.88 14.50
C LYS A 40 -8.94 -0.12 15.60
N TYR A 41 -7.90 -0.72 16.20
CA TYR A 41 -7.02 -0.11 17.19
C TYR A 41 -5.89 0.74 16.59
N THR A 42 -5.74 0.83 15.27
CA THR A 42 -4.78 1.76 14.66
C THR A 42 -5.14 3.19 15.04
N SER A 43 -4.22 3.85 15.74
CA SER A 43 -4.35 5.19 16.32
C SER A 43 -5.10 6.17 15.40
N GLN A 44 -6.00 6.99 15.95
CA GLN A 44 -6.78 8.02 15.22
C GLN A 44 -5.89 8.91 14.31
N VAL A 45 -4.62 9.03 14.67
CA VAL A 45 -3.59 9.77 13.92
C VAL A 45 -3.27 9.12 12.56
N VAL A 46 -3.39 7.79 12.42
CA VAL A 46 -3.22 7.05 11.16
C VAL A 46 -4.32 7.44 10.16
N GLY A 47 -5.58 7.47 10.59
CA GLY A 47 -6.69 7.85 9.73
C GLY A 47 -6.60 9.30 9.24
N ARG A 48 -6.10 10.21 10.10
CA ARG A 48 -6.05 11.65 9.83
C ARG A 48 -4.84 12.09 9.00
N PHE A 49 -3.67 11.47 9.21
CA PHE A 49 -2.41 11.89 8.57
C PHE A 49 -1.88 10.86 7.58
N ILE A 50 -1.92 9.56 7.91
CA ILE A 50 -1.34 8.53 7.04
C ILE A 50 -2.20 8.30 5.80
N LYS A 51 -3.53 8.24 5.95
CA LYS A 51 -4.46 7.99 4.83
C LYS A 51 -4.32 8.99 3.67
N PRO A 52 -4.29 10.32 3.87
CA PRO A 52 -4.08 11.27 2.77
C PRO A 52 -2.66 11.19 2.19
N LEU A 53 -1.64 10.92 3.02
CA LEU A 53 -0.24 10.79 2.56
C LEU A 53 0.04 9.49 1.79
N SER A 54 -0.82 8.49 1.91
CA SER A 54 -0.73 7.21 1.21
C SER A 54 -1.84 7.02 0.17
N GLN A 55 -2.47 8.09 -0.29
CA GLN A 55 -3.59 8.03 -1.24
C GLN A 55 -3.22 7.30 -2.54
N SER A 56 -2.01 7.51 -3.07
CA SER A 56 -1.52 6.79 -4.26
C SER A 56 -1.50 5.27 -4.10
N TYR A 57 -1.21 4.78 -2.89
CA TYR A 57 -1.20 3.34 -2.58
C TYR A 57 -2.62 2.79 -2.43
N HIS A 58 -3.54 3.58 -1.88
CA HIS A 58 -4.96 3.23 -1.81
C HIS A 58 -5.61 3.19 -3.19
N GLU A 59 -5.30 4.15 -4.06
CA GLU A 59 -5.75 4.15 -5.45
C GLU A 59 -5.23 2.91 -6.19
N LEU A 60 -3.94 2.59 -6.05
CA LEU A 60 -3.36 1.37 -6.61
C LEU A 60 -4.11 0.12 -6.13
N ALA A 61 -4.40 0.04 -4.82
CA ALA A 61 -5.16 -1.07 -4.24
C ALA A 61 -6.59 -1.15 -4.79
N ASN A 62 -7.25 -0.02 -5.00
CA ASN A 62 -8.60 0.04 -5.56
C ASN A 62 -8.60 -0.46 -7.00
N VAL A 63 -7.68 0.06 -7.83
CA VAL A 63 -7.50 -0.41 -9.21
C VAL A 63 -7.18 -1.91 -9.24
N TYR A 64 -6.38 -2.41 -8.31
CA TYR A 64 -6.08 -3.85 -8.21
C TYR A 64 -7.35 -4.71 -8.04
N THR A 65 -8.39 -4.22 -7.36
CA THR A 65 -9.66 -4.95 -7.20
C THR A 65 -10.45 -5.11 -8.49
N THR A 66 -10.21 -4.26 -9.49
CA THR A 66 -10.85 -4.35 -10.81
C THR A 66 -10.31 -5.51 -11.64
N ASN A 67 -9.20 -6.13 -11.20
CA ASN A 67 -8.46 -7.19 -11.91
C ASN A 67 -8.00 -6.80 -13.33
N ASN A 68 -8.05 -5.51 -13.69
CA ASN A 68 -7.57 -5.03 -14.98
C ASN A 68 -6.09 -4.64 -14.89
N THR A 69 -5.24 -5.38 -15.60
CA THR A 69 -3.79 -5.17 -15.60
C THR A 69 -3.35 -3.91 -16.32
N GLU A 70 -4.10 -3.45 -17.32
CA GLU A 70 -3.82 -2.22 -18.06
C GLU A 70 -4.09 -0.99 -17.18
N ASP A 71 -5.24 -0.96 -16.51
CA ASP A 71 -5.60 0.11 -15.57
C ASP A 71 -4.59 0.21 -14.42
N LEU A 72 -4.15 -0.95 -13.92
CA LEU A 72 -3.10 -1.02 -12.90
C LEU A 72 -1.79 -0.43 -13.40
N ARG A 73 -1.35 -0.72 -14.62
CA ARG A 73 -0.14 -0.11 -15.21
C ARG A 73 -0.27 1.39 -15.38
N LEU A 74 -1.42 1.88 -15.85
CA LEU A 74 -1.69 3.30 -15.97
C LEU A 74 -1.62 4.01 -14.61
N CYS A 75 -2.20 3.40 -13.58
CA CYS A 75 -2.12 3.90 -12.20
C CYS A 75 -0.66 3.93 -11.68
N VAL A 76 0.12 2.88 -11.95
CA VAL A 76 1.55 2.85 -11.59
C VAL A 76 2.34 3.93 -12.32
N SER A 77 2.08 4.15 -13.61
CA SER A 77 2.73 5.20 -14.39
C SER A 77 2.36 6.59 -13.86
N LYS A 78 1.09 6.81 -13.53
CA LYS A 78 0.56 8.08 -12.98
C LYS A 78 1.24 8.48 -11.67
N TYR A 79 1.53 7.51 -10.80
CA TYR A 79 2.17 7.75 -9.50
C TYR A 79 3.64 7.29 -9.45
N SER A 80 4.28 7.14 -10.60
CA SER A 80 5.63 6.58 -10.71
C SER A 80 6.67 7.38 -9.91
N ASP A 81 6.65 8.71 -10.00
CA ASP A 81 7.51 9.60 -9.21
C ASP A 81 7.36 9.41 -7.70
N THR A 82 6.13 9.19 -7.23
CA THR A 82 5.84 8.95 -5.81
C THR A 82 6.43 7.60 -5.37
N PHE A 83 6.23 6.54 -6.15
CA PHE A 83 6.78 5.22 -5.83
C PHE A 83 8.30 5.17 -5.91
N MET A 84 8.91 5.95 -6.83
CA MET A 84 10.37 6.09 -6.90
C MET A 84 10.93 6.85 -5.70
N ARG A 85 10.30 7.97 -5.32
CA ARG A 85 10.70 8.77 -4.15
C ARG A 85 10.61 7.97 -2.85
N ASP A 86 9.58 7.14 -2.72
CA ASP A 86 9.38 6.25 -1.57
C ASP A 86 10.24 4.97 -1.63
N GLY A 87 11.03 4.75 -2.69
CA GLY A 87 11.83 3.53 -2.86
C GLY A 87 11.01 2.24 -3.05
N ASN A 88 9.71 2.35 -3.35
CA ASN A 88 8.78 1.24 -3.41
C ASN A 88 8.48 0.74 -4.84
N MET A 89 9.10 1.35 -5.86
CA MET A 89 8.88 1.00 -7.27
C MET A 89 9.05 -0.51 -7.56
N GLY A 90 10.02 -1.17 -6.93
CA GLY A 90 10.24 -2.61 -7.09
C GLY A 90 9.05 -3.45 -6.59
N LEU A 91 8.47 -3.08 -5.45
CA LEU A 91 7.28 -3.74 -4.89
C LEU A 91 6.05 -3.46 -5.76
N THR A 92 5.90 -2.24 -6.26
CA THR A 92 4.80 -1.88 -7.16
C THR A 92 4.81 -2.71 -8.45
N LYS A 93 5.99 -2.97 -9.03
CA LYS A 93 6.11 -3.89 -10.19
C LYS A 93 5.75 -5.33 -9.85
N GLN A 94 6.06 -5.78 -8.64
CA GLN A 94 5.65 -7.10 -8.15
C GLN A 94 4.13 -7.20 -7.96
N VAL A 95 3.46 -6.14 -7.52
CA VAL A 95 1.99 -6.07 -7.47
C VAL A 95 1.40 -6.31 -8.86
N VAL A 96 1.89 -5.60 -9.89
CA VAL A 96 1.44 -5.81 -11.28
C VAL A 96 1.64 -7.27 -11.71
N SER A 97 2.82 -7.82 -11.43
CA SER A 97 3.15 -9.21 -11.76
C SER A 97 2.28 -10.23 -11.02
N SER A 98 1.91 -9.94 -9.76
CA SER A 98 1.00 -10.76 -8.96
C SER A 98 -0.41 -10.81 -9.57
N LEU A 99 -0.92 -9.67 -10.06
CA LEU A 99 -2.21 -9.62 -10.73
C LEU A 99 -2.20 -10.44 -12.04
N TYR A 100 -1.10 -10.39 -12.80
CA TYR A 100 -0.94 -11.25 -13.98
C TYR A 100 -0.99 -12.73 -13.64
N LYS A 101 -0.28 -13.16 -12.58
CA LYS A 101 -0.30 -14.56 -12.12
C LYS A 101 -1.66 -15.00 -11.59
N LYS A 102 -2.46 -14.08 -11.04
CA LYS A 102 -3.82 -14.36 -10.54
C LYS A 102 -4.84 -14.53 -11.68
N ASN A 103 -4.57 -14.01 -12.87
CA ASN A 103 -5.46 -14.08 -14.04
C ASN A 103 -5.15 -15.25 -15.00
N ILE A 104 -4.11 -16.06 -14.72
CA ILE A 104 -3.77 -17.31 -15.43
C ILE A 104 -4.26 -18.49 -14.58
#